data_AF-A0A0A1DEL2-F1
#
_entry.id   AF-A0A0A1DEL2-F1
#
_cell.length_a   1.000
_cell.length_b   1.000
_cell.length_c   1.000
_cell.angle_alpha   90.00
_cell.angle_beta   90.00
_cell.angle_gamma   90.00
#
_symmetry.space_group_name_H-M   'P 1'
#
loop_
_entity.id
_entity.type
_entity.pdbx_description
1 polymer ?
#
loop_
_entity_poly.entity_id
_entity_poly.type
_entity_poly.pdbx_seq_one_letter_code
_entity_poly.pdbx_strand_id
1 'polypeptide(L)'
;MTWTETNRRWQALRVVEEQLRTSVHPVLPWDDELALIFGDRAGLVAALRYRWRLTMSTQLDTHLPEHVLEQNRRDLTARFRALREALDNAADDELGTTHAVA
;
A
#
# COMPACT_ATOMS: atom_id res chain seq x y z
N MET A 1 2.27 2.20 -21.80
CA MET A 1 1.73 3.18 -20.84
C MET A 1 2.14 4.58 -21.26
N THR A 2 1.20 5.52 -21.28
CA THR A 2 1.51 6.94 -21.48
C THR A 2 1.88 7.60 -20.15
N TRP A 3 2.50 8.79 -20.20
CA TRP A 3 2.79 9.59 -19.00
C TRP A 3 1.51 9.89 -18.20
N THR A 4 0.40 10.18 -18.88
CA THR A 4 -0.91 10.45 -18.27
C THR A 4 -1.43 9.26 -17.47
N GLU A 5 -1.31 8.05 -18.03
CA GLU A 5 -1.73 6.82 -17.37
C GLU A 5 -0.89 6.51 -16.13
N THR A 6 0.42 6.76 -16.24
CA THR A 6 1.36 6.62 -15.12
C THR A 6 1.00 7.58 -14.00
N ASN A 7 0.78 8.87 -14.31
CA ASN A 7 0.39 9.87 -13.33
C ASN A 7 -0.96 9.54 -12.66
N ARG A 8 -1.96 9.09 -13.43
CA ARG A 8 -3.26 8.66 -12.90
C ARG A 8 -3.11 7.51 -11.91
N ARG A 9 -2.31 6.50 -12.24
CA ARG A 9 -2.01 5.37 -11.35
C ARG A 9 -1.34 5.83 -10.05
N TRP A 10 -0.39 6.76 -10.12
CA TRP A 10 0.25 7.34 -8.93
C TRP A 10 -0.71 8.18 -8.07
N GLN A 11 -1.59 8.95 -8.70
CA GLN A 11 -2.59 9.74 -7.99
C GLN A 11 -3.58 8.84 -7.24
N ALA A 12 -4.09 7.80 -7.89
CA ALA A 12 -5.01 6.84 -7.27
C ALA A 12 -4.37 6.18 -6.04
N LEU A 13 -3.11 5.74 -6.13
CA LEU A 13 -2.39 5.18 -4.98
C LEU A 13 -2.27 6.17 -3.82
N ARG A 14 -2.00 7.46 -4.09
CA ARG A 14 -1.89 8.50 -3.04
C ARG A 14 -3.22 8.73 -2.33
N VAL A 15 -4.32 8.74 -3.08
CA VAL A 15 -5.67 8.89 -2.52
C VAL A 15 -6.00 7.72 -1.61
N VAL A 16 -5.74 6.48 -2.05
CA VAL A 16 -5.96 5.28 -1.24
C VAL A 16 -5.13 5.32 0.04
N GLU A 17 -3.83 5.64 -0.04
CA GLU A 17 -2.99 5.73 1.16
C GLU A 17 -3.49 6.77 2.18
N GLU A 18 -3.96 7.92 1.70
CA GLU A 18 -4.47 8.98 2.57
C GLU A 18 -5.78 8.59 3.25
N GLN A 19 -6.67 7.90 2.53
CA GLN A 19 -7.89 7.33 3.11
C GLN A 19 -7.56 6.29 4.19
N LEU A 20 -6.60 5.40 3.93
CA LEU A 20 -6.16 4.41 4.91
C LEU A 20 -5.56 5.08 6.15
N ARG A 21 -4.75 6.13 5.97
CA ARG A 21 -4.11 6.87 7.07
C ARG A 21 -5.10 7.56 8.00
N THR A 22 -6.22 8.02 7.46
CA THR A 22 -7.24 8.77 8.21
C THR A 22 -8.32 7.87 8.81
N SER A 23 -8.39 6.60 8.39
CA SER A 23 -9.38 5.63 8.85
C SER A 23 -9.00 5.03 10.20
N VAL A 24 -10.00 4.91 11.09
CA VAL A 24 -9.85 4.21 12.38
C VAL A 24 -9.71 2.70 12.20
N HIS A 25 -10.38 2.16 11.18
CA HIS A 25 -10.26 0.78 10.74
C HIS A 25 -9.86 0.77 9.26
N PRO A 26 -8.56 0.68 8.96
CA PRO A 26 -8.07 0.78 7.59
C PRO A 26 -8.47 -0.48 6.81
N VAL A 27 -9.49 -0.32 5.96
CA VAL A 27 -9.94 -1.33 5.00
C VAL A 27 -9.56 -0.84 3.61
N LEU A 28 -9.07 -1.75 2.76
CA LEU A 28 -8.70 -1.41 1.39
C LEU A 28 -9.94 -0.96 0.60
N PRO A 29 -10.01 0.32 0.15
CA PRO A 29 -11.11 0.78 -0.68
C PRO A 29 -11.07 0.08 -2.03
N TRP A 30 -12.24 -0.30 -2.53
CA TRP A 30 -12.39 -0.94 -3.84
C TRP A 30 -13.62 -0.38 -4.55
N ASP A 31 -13.41 0.19 -5.73
CA ASP A 31 -14.43 0.81 -6.57
C ASP A 31 -14.11 0.60 -8.07
N ASP A 32 -15.06 0.91 -8.95
CA ASP A 32 -14.92 0.72 -10.39
C ASP A 32 -13.76 1.54 -11.00
N GLU A 33 -13.41 2.71 -10.45
CA GLU A 33 -12.28 3.48 -10.95
C GLU A 33 -10.95 2.78 -10.63
N LEU A 34 -10.83 2.21 -9.43
CA LEU A 34 -9.67 1.39 -9.06
C LEU A 34 -9.61 0.11 -9.90
N ALA A 35 -10.74 -0.51 -10.22
CA ALA A 35 -10.79 -1.66 -11.14
C ALA A 35 -10.29 -1.30 -12.54
N LEU A 36 -10.65 -0.13 -13.08
CA LEU A 36 -10.14 0.35 -14.37
C LEU A 36 -8.62 0.60 -14.37
N ILE A 37 -8.06 1.03 -13.25
CA ILE A 37 -6.63 1.40 -13.15
C ILE A 37 -5.75 0.19 -12.81
N PHE A 38 -6.22 -0.69 -11.94
CA PHE A 38 -5.44 -1.79 -11.36
C PHE A 38 -5.89 -3.18 -11.83
N GLY A 39 -7.01 -3.28 -12.54
CA GLY A 39 -7.62 -4.52 -13.01
C GLY A 39 -8.50 -5.15 -11.93
N ASP A 40 -7.88 -5.50 -10.82
CA ASP A 40 -8.52 -6.22 -9.71
C ASP A 40 -7.91 -5.82 -8.36
N ARG A 41 -8.55 -6.29 -7.28
CA ARG A 41 -8.15 -5.94 -5.91
C ARG A 41 -6.74 -6.42 -5.59
N ALA A 42 -6.33 -7.59 -6.08
CA ALA A 42 -4.97 -8.08 -5.92
C ALA A 42 -3.96 -7.23 -6.69
N GLY A 43 -4.33 -6.71 -7.86
CA GLY A 43 -3.58 -5.71 -8.61
C GLY A 43 -3.31 -4.42 -7.83
N LEU A 44 -4.31 -3.93 -7.08
CA LEU A 44 -4.16 -2.78 -6.18
C LEU A 44 -3.25 -3.10 -4.99
N VAL A 45 -3.46 -4.25 -4.34
CA VAL A 45 -2.61 -4.74 -3.24
C VAL A 45 -1.15 -4.85 -3.67
N ALA A 46 -0.89 -5.44 -4.84
CA ALA A 46 0.46 -5.57 -5.39
C ALA A 46 1.09 -4.20 -5.67
N ALA A 47 0.33 -3.26 -6.23
CA ALA A 47 0.81 -1.90 -6.50
C ALA A 47 1.14 -1.13 -5.21
N LEU A 48 0.31 -1.25 -4.17
CA LEU A 48 0.55 -0.65 -2.86
C LEU A 48 1.78 -1.26 -2.17
N ARG A 49 1.95 -2.58 -2.19
CA ARG A 49 3.15 -3.27 -1.68
C ARG A 49 4.41 -2.81 -2.41
N TYR A 50 4.36 -2.76 -3.74
CA TYR A 50 5.49 -2.30 -4.54
C TYR A 50 5.87 -0.87 -4.18
N ARG A 51 4.88 0.03 -4.06
CA ARG A 51 5.12 1.42 -3.69
C ARG A 51 5.69 1.58 -2.29
N TRP A 52 5.18 0.82 -1.32
CA TRP A 52 5.74 0.82 0.03
C TRP A 52 7.20 0.38 0.02
N ARG A 53 7.52 -0.73 -0.66
CA ARG A 53 8.91 -1.20 -0.80
C ARG A 53 9.79 -0.16 -1.48
N LEU A 54 9.32 0.46 -2.55
CA LEU A 54 10.06 1.51 -3.25
C LEU A 54 10.34 2.71 -2.31
N THR A 55 9.34 3.14 -1.54
CA THR A 55 9.48 4.26 -0.59
C THR A 55 10.47 3.95 0.52
N MET A 56 10.44 2.73 1.05
CA MET A 56 11.42 2.26 2.03
C MET A 56 12.84 2.26 1.44
N SER A 57 13.00 1.74 0.21
CA SER A 57 14.30 1.70 -0.45
C SER A 57 14.85 3.07 -0.83
N THR A 58 14.00 4.05 -1.14
CA THR A 58 14.46 5.40 -1.53
C THR A 58 14.70 6.33 -0.35
N GLN A 59 13.95 6.18 0.76
CA GLN A 59 14.09 7.06 1.93
C GLN A 59 15.12 6.58 2.95
N LEU A 60 15.55 5.32 2.87
CA LEU A 60 16.66 4.81 3.68
C LEU A 60 17.98 5.07 2.97
N ASP A 61 18.59 6.22 3.23
CA ASP A 61 19.95 6.51 2.78
C ASP A 61 20.96 5.69 3.61
N THR A 62 21.47 4.62 3.02
CA THR A 62 22.38 3.65 3.65
C THR A 62 23.72 4.24 4.10
N HIS A 63 24.02 5.48 3.72
CA HIS A 63 25.24 6.19 4.16
C HIS A 63 25.07 6.89 5.50
N LEU A 64 23.85 6.93 6.05
CA LEU A 64 23.59 7.50 7.38
C LEU A 64 24.10 6.58 8.50
N PRO A 65 24.42 7.15 9.69
CA PRO A 65 24.75 6.36 10.86
C PRO A 65 23.61 5.38 11.23
N GLU A 66 23.96 4.21 11.75
CA GLU A 66 23.01 3.12 12.07
C GLU A 66 21.84 3.57 12.94
N HIS A 67 22.08 4.43 13.94
CA HIS A 67 21.04 4.95 14.81
C HIS A 67 20.02 5.84 14.07
N VAL A 68 20.46 6.59 13.05
CA VAL A 68 19.59 7.43 12.21
C VAL A 68 18.79 6.55 11.25
N LEU A 69 19.43 5.52 10.68
CA LEU A 69 18.76 4.54 9.83
C LEU A 69 17.65 3.82 10.58
N GLU A 70 17.91 3.37 11.81
CA GLU A 70 16.92 2.67 12.64
C GLU A 70 15.78 3.61 13.04
N GLN A 71 16.06 4.88 13.36
CA GLN A 71 15.04 5.88 13.64
C GLN A 71 14.15 6.13 12.41
N ASN A 72 14.75 6.39 11.25
CA ASN A 72 14.03 6.57 9.99
C ASN A 72 13.17 5.34 9.64
N ARG A 73 13.70 4.12 9.87
CA ARG A 73 12.95 2.88 9.66
C ARG A 73 11.74 2.79 10.57
N ARG A 74 11.85 3.19 11.84
CA ARG A 74 10.72 3.24 12.78
C ARG A 74 9.69 4.28 12.37
N ASP A 75 10.12 5.48 12.02
CA ASP A 75 9.22 6.55 11.58
C ASP A 75 8.46 6.16 10.30
N LEU A 76 9.14 5.53 9.34
CA LEU A 76 8.50 5.00 8.15
C LEU A 76 7.53 3.87 8.47
N THR A 77 7.93 2.94 9.35
CA THR A 77 7.04 1.83 9.76
C THR A 77 5.79 2.35 10.46
N ALA A 78 5.93 3.36 11.34
CA ALA A 78 4.81 4.00 12.01
C ALA A 78 3.88 4.71 11.01
N ARG A 79 4.46 5.45 10.05
CA ARG A 79 3.71 6.15 9.00
C ARG A 79 2.91 5.20 8.10
N PHE A 80 3.47 4.04 7.79
CA PHE A 80 2.83 3.03 6.92
C PHE A 80 2.06 1.97 7.69
N ARG A 81 1.85 2.12 9.01
CA ARG A 81 1.13 1.14 9.83
C ARG A 81 -0.28 0.85 9.30
N ALA A 82 -1.06 1.89 9.02
CA ALA A 82 -2.42 1.73 8.51
C ALA A 82 -2.47 1.03 7.14
N LEU A 83 -1.50 1.33 6.28
CA LEU A 83 -1.35 0.63 4.99
C LEU A 83 -1.05 -0.86 5.21
N ARG A 84 -0.14 -1.18 6.11
CA ARG A 84 0.21 -2.57 6.41
C ARG A 84 -0.97 -3.34 6.98
N GLU A 85 -1.70 -2.75 7.92
CA GLU A 85 -2.90 -3.35 8.51
C GLU A 85 -3.98 -3.61 7.44
N ALA A 86 -4.22 -2.67 6.52
CA ALA A 86 -5.13 -2.88 5.39
C ALA A 86 -4.69 -4.01 4.45
N LEU A 87 -3.38 -4.14 4.21
CA LEU A 87 -2.83 -5.20 3.35
C LEU A 87 -2.89 -6.58 4.02
N ASP A 88 -2.68 -6.64 5.34
CA ASP A 88 -2.82 -7.87 6.13
C ASP A 88 -4.29 -8.31 6.19
N ASN A 89 -5.22 -7.37 6.47
CA ASN A 89 -6.67 -7.63 6.45
C ASN A 89 -7.16 -8.09 5.07
N ALA A 90 -6.65 -7.49 3.99
CA ALA A 90 -7.02 -7.89 2.63
C ALA A 90 -6.52 -9.31 2.30
N ALA A 91 -5.35 -9.71 2.80
CA ALA A 91 -4.84 -11.06 2.62
C ALA A 91 -5.67 -12.09 3.41
N ASP A 92 -6.09 -11.76 4.62
CA ASP A 92 -6.96 -12.62 5.44
C ASP A 92 -8.33 -12.83 4.79
N ASP A 93 -8.90 -11.78 4.18
CA ASP A 93 -10.17 -11.83 3.45
C ASP A 93 -10.10 -12.77 2.22
N GLU A 94 -8.99 -12.75 1.46
CA GLU A 94 -8.80 -13.69 0.34
C GLU A 94 -8.63 -15.14 0.80
N LEU A 95 -7.96 -15.37 1.95
CA LEU A 95 -7.79 -16.69 2.54
C LEU A 95 -9.10 -17.23 3.16
N GLY A 96 -9.90 -16.36 3.78
CA GLY A 96 -11.20 -16.69 4.37
C GLY A 96 -12.25 -17.03 3.31
N THR A 97 -12.24 -16.34 2.17
CA THR A 97 -13.14 -16.62 1.04
C THR A 97 -12.82 -17.98 0.38
N THR A 98 -11.56 -18.42 0.44
CA THR A 98 -11.08 -19.66 -0.18
C THR A 98 -11.49 -20.93 0.62
N HIS A 99 -11.89 -20.81 1.90
CA HIS A 99 -12.23 -21.97 2.75
C HIS A 99 -13.73 -22.32 2.85
N ALA A 100 -14.62 -21.60 2.14
CA ALA A 100 -16.08 -21.78 2.26
C ALA A 100 -16.74 -22.61 1.12
N VAL A 101 -15.98 -23.44 0.40
CA VAL A 101 -16.56 -24.39 -0.58
C VAL A 101 -15.86 -25.75 -0.47
N ALA A 102 -16.44 -26.64 0.33
CA ALA A 102 -16.27 -28.10 0.24
C ALA A 102 -17.55 -28.79 0.71
#